data_AF-A0A2S4PWP8-F1
#
_entry.id   AF-A0A2S4PWP8-F1
#
_cell.length_a   1.000
_cell.length_b   1.000
_cell.length_c   1.000
_cell.angle_alpha   90.00
_cell.angle_beta   90.00
_cell.angle_gamma   90.00
#
_symmetry.space_group_name_H-M   'P 1'
#
loop_
_entity.id
_entity.type
_entity.pdbx_description
1 polymer ?
#
loop_
_entity_poly.entity_id
_entity_poly.type
_entity_poly.pdbx_seq_one_letter_code
_entity_poly.pdbx_strand_id
1 'polypeptide(L)'
;MTILKQAQLKLIAFKCGLAISGTKPNLLARIQNELNCIASTPVNDNYQRILSIDMGIRNLAYCTLDVNLSFPPPKIHAWRNLSVSMTPVNLVIQDAKEQQPLQANEAFDPASMSATAYNLLREELLHDKPTHVIIEQQRFRSMGARHIFEWTIRVNMFEAILHGILCTLKAEGIWNGTVVSVAPSRVGPFWLGQDNDKRSIKSVGFRNKRRKIDLVRSWLENDNSAVKLGNSEVLEIAERFMKSSTARSNKSKTDRDDGKDISSNLAKLDDLSDSLLQGLAWIQWEENKRIALRHGVEALLES
;
A
#
# COMPACT_ATOMS: atom_id res chain seq x y z
N MET A 1 3.83 24.19 -29.05
CA MET A 1 3.52 22.93 -28.36
C MET A 1 4.34 21.82 -28.97
N THR A 2 5.30 21.29 -28.24
CA THR A 2 6.16 20.19 -28.67
C THR A 2 5.29 18.95 -28.84
N ILE A 3 5.34 18.30 -30.01
CA ILE A 3 4.53 17.10 -30.25
C ILE A 3 5.15 15.93 -29.46
N LEU A 4 4.62 15.65 -28.26
CA LEU A 4 5.09 14.56 -27.41
C LEU A 4 4.97 13.21 -28.13
N LYS A 5 6.03 12.40 -28.11
CA LYS A 5 6.04 11.03 -28.61
C LYS A 5 5.25 10.12 -27.66
N GLN A 6 4.74 8.99 -28.15
CA GLN A 6 3.97 8.05 -27.32
C GLN A 6 4.78 7.54 -26.12
N ALA A 7 6.09 7.31 -26.29
CA ALA A 7 6.97 6.91 -25.19
C ALA A 7 7.04 7.98 -24.08
N GLN A 8 7.10 9.26 -24.44
CA GLN A 8 7.09 10.37 -23.48
C GLN A 8 5.76 10.44 -22.74
N LEU A 9 4.62 10.27 -23.44
CA LEU A 9 3.31 10.21 -22.79
C LEU A 9 3.18 9.02 -21.82
N LYS A 10 3.74 7.86 -22.17
CA LYS A 10 3.78 6.71 -21.25
C LYS A 10 4.62 7.01 -20.02
N LEU A 11 5.76 7.68 -20.18
CA LEU A 11 6.62 8.08 -19.07
C LEU A 11 5.93 9.11 -18.16
N ILE A 12 5.27 10.13 -18.74
CA ILE A 12 4.48 11.12 -17.99
C ILE A 12 3.34 10.43 -17.23
N ALA A 13 2.55 9.60 -17.92
CA ALA A 13 1.47 8.83 -17.29
C ALA A 13 2.01 7.98 -16.13
N PHE A 14 3.13 7.29 -16.33
CA PHE A 14 3.78 6.50 -15.29
C PHE A 14 4.22 7.33 -14.08
N LYS A 15 4.88 8.48 -14.31
CA LYS A 15 5.31 9.41 -13.26
C LYS A 15 4.13 10.02 -12.49
N CYS A 16 2.96 10.12 -13.10
CA CYS A 16 1.73 10.54 -12.45
C CYS A 16 0.90 9.37 -11.87
N GLY A 17 1.43 8.15 -11.83
CA GLY A 17 0.71 7.00 -11.31
C GLY A 17 -0.47 6.51 -12.17
N LEU A 18 -0.57 6.97 -13.42
CA LEU A 18 -1.65 6.66 -14.35
C LEU A 18 -1.36 5.38 -15.15
N ALA A 19 -2.41 4.81 -15.75
CA ALA A 19 -2.25 3.69 -16.67
C ALA A 19 -1.41 4.11 -17.89
N ILE A 20 -0.50 3.24 -18.34
CA ILE A 20 0.40 3.48 -19.49
C ILE A 20 -0.03 2.77 -20.78
N SER A 21 -1.12 2.00 -20.72
CA SER A 21 -1.68 1.29 -21.87
C SER A 21 -2.54 2.21 -22.73
N GLY A 22 -2.66 1.83 -24.01
CA GLY A 22 -3.50 2.51 -25.00
C GLY A 22 -2.73 3.30 -26.05
N THR A 23 -3.50 3.90 -26.95
CA THR A 23 -3.01 4.74 -28.06
C THR A 23 -2.55 6.10 -27.55
N LYS A 24 -1.86 6.86 -28.42
CA LYS A 24 -1.39 8.22 -28.12
C LYS A 24 -2.55 9.16 -27.68
N PRO A 25 -3.72 9.20 -28.37
CA PRO A 25 -4.86 10.00 -27.91
C PRO A 25 -5.41 9.57 -26.55
N ASN A 26 -5.48 8.26 -26.28
CA ASN A 26 -5.98 7.75 -24.99
C ASN A 26 -5.09 8.18 -23.82
N LEU A 27 -3.77 8.16 -24.01
CA LEU A 27 -2.81 8.61 -23.00
C LEU A 27 -2.95 10.13 -22.75
N LEU A 28 -3.05 10.91 -23.82
CA LEU A 28 -3.20 12.36 -23.72
C LEU A 28 -4.49 12.75 -22.97
N ALA A 29 -5.63 12.18 -23.38
CA ALA A 29 -6.91 12.45 -22.75
C ALA A 29 -6.91 12.06 -21.27
N ARG A 30 -6.29 10.93 -20.92
CA ARG A 30 -6.15 10.48 -19.53
C ARG A 30 -5.33 11.45 -18.69
N ILE A 31 -4.18 11.90 -19.19
CA ILE A 31 -3.33 12.87 -18.50
C ILE A 31 -4.09 14.20 -18.34
N GLN A 32 -4.70 14.70 -19.41
CA GLN A 32 -5.45 15.96 -19.37
C GLN A 32 -6.62 15.92 -18.39
N ASN A 33 -7.42 14.85 -18.41
CA ASN A 33 -8.54 14.68 -17.49
C ASN A 33 -8.07 14.68 -16.03
N GLU A 34 -6.99 13.96 -15.72
CA GLU A 34 -6.44 13.92 -14.36
C GLU A 34 -5.97 15.30 -13.90
N LEU A 35 -5.22 16.01 -14.75
CA LEU A 35 -4.73 17.35 -14.42
C LEU A 35 -5.87 18.35 -14.23
N ASN A 36 -6.93 18.27 -15.05
CA ASN A 36 -8.11 19.11 -14.91
C ASN A 36 -8.88 18.85 -13.60
N CYS A 37 -8.99 17.59 -13.19
CA CYS A 37 -9.59 17.23 -11.91
C CYS A 37 -8.82 17.85 -10.73
N ILE A 38 -7.50 17.76 -10.75
CA ILE A 38 -6.65 18.33 -9.69
C ILE A 38 -6.71 19.85 -9.69
N ALA A 39 -6.67 20.48 -10.86
CA ALA A 39 -6.79 21.94 -10.99
C ALA A 39 -8.13 22.46 -10.42
N SER A 40 -9.19 21.64 -10.46
CA SER A 40 -10.51 21.98 -9.94
C SER A 40 -10.69 21.68 -8.45
N THR A 41 -9.70 21.04 -7.81
CA THR A 41 -9.79 20.65 -6.40
C THR A 41 -9.29 21.81 -5.53
N PRO A 42 -10.07 22.30 -4.55
CA PRO A 42 -9.65 23.40 -3.67
C PRO A 42 -8.35 23.02 -2.94
N VAL A 43 -7.32 23.86 -3.08
CA VAL A 43 -6.03 23.71 -2.36
C VAL A 43 -6.23 24.17 -0.91
N ASN A 44 -7.08 23.47 -0.15
CA ASN A 44 -7.50 23.97 1.16
C ASN A 44 -6.75 23.37 2.34
N ASP A 45 -5.91 22.36 2.12
CA ASP A 45 -5.08 21.82 3.20
C ASP A 45 -3.65 21.58 2.73
N ASN A 46 -2.74 22.38 3.31
CA ASN A 46 -1.29 22.13 3.25
C ASN A 46 -0.91 20.83 3.97
N TYR A 47 -1.84 20.25 4.75
CA TYR A 47 -1.63 19.05 5.53
C TYR A 47 -2.55 17.92 5.06
N GLN A 48 -1.97 16.80 4.67
CA GLN A 48 -2.71 15.61 4.28
C GLN A 48 -2.26 14.44 5.15
N ARG A 49 -3.23 13.66 5.62
CA ARG A 49 -2.96 12.36 6.25
C ARG A 49 -3.34 11.24 5.30
N ILE A 50 -2.37 10.45 4.90
CA ILE A 50 -2.51 9.40 3.90
C ILE A 50 -2.41 8.06 4.60
N LEU A 51 -3.48 7.27 4.58
CA LEU A 51 -3.47 5.87 5.00
C LEU A 51 -3.23 5.00 3.77
N SER A 52 -2.13 4.25 3.73
CA SER A 52 -1.82 3.29 2.69
C SER A 52 -1.96 1.87 3.20
N ILE A 53 -2.82 1.08 2.55
CA ILE A 53 -3.16 -0.29 2.92
C ILE A 53 -2.63 -1.23 1.84
N ASP A 54 -1.81 -2.19 2.27
CA ASP A 54 -1.47 -3.39 1.52
C ASP A 54 -2.41 -4.53 1.95
N MET A 55 -3.17 -5.04 0.99
CA MET A 55 -4.31 -5.90 1.27
C MET A 55 -3.89 -7.31 1.68
N GLY A 56 -4.44 -7.77 2.79
CA GLY A 56 -4.33 -9.14 3.29
C GLY A 56 -5.39 -9.41 4.34
N ILE A 57 -5.64 -10.68 4.67
CA ILE A 57 -6.48 -11.03 5.83
C ILE A 57 -5.57 -11.36 7.02
N ARG A 58 -4.59 -12.26 6.84
CA ARG A 58 -3.64 -12.64 7.91
C ARG A 58 -2.35 -11.81 7.93
N ASN A 59 -2.19 -10.91 6.96
CA ASN A 59 -0.97 -10.15 6.74
C ASN A 59 -1.29 -8.74 6.21
N LEU A 60 -2.42 -8.16 6.64
CA LEU A 60 -2.77 -6.79 6.28
C LEU A 60 -1.68 -5.86 6.81
N ALA A 61 -1.07 -5.06 5.96
CA ALA A 61 -0.12 -4.06 6.40
C ALA A 61 -0.64 -2.68 6.06
N TYR A 62 -0.38 -1.71 6.94
CA TYR A 62 -0.72 -0.33 6.65
C TYR A 62 0.33 0.63 7.16
N CYS A 63 0.40 1.78 6.48
CA CYS A 63 1.21 2.91 6.86
C CYS A 63 0.39 4.19 6.79
N THR A 64 0.38 4.97 7.85
CA THR A 64 -0.20 6.31 7.89
C THR A 64 0.93 7.33 7.76
N LEU A 65 0.83 8.24 6.78
CA LEU A 65 1.81 9.28 6.48
C LEU A 65 1.18 10.66 6.66
N ASP A 66 1.80 11.48 7.49
CA ASP A 66 1.50 12.89 7.64
C ASP A 66 2.34 13.70 6.64
N VAL A 67 1.67 14.34 5.69
CA VAL A 67 2.28 15.09 4.59
C VAL A 67 2.01 16.57 4.79
N ASN A 68 3.06 17.36 4.97
CA ASN A 68 2.97 18.81 4.90
C ASN A 68 3.62 19.28 3.59
N LEU A 69 2.82 19.81 2.68
CA LEU A 69 3.27 20.24 1.34
C LEU A 69 4.32 21.35 1.41
N SER A 70 4.39 22.11 2.50
CA SER A 70 5.40 23.16 2.71
C SER A 70 6.67 22.64 3.38
N PHE A 71 6.63 21.47 4.01
CA PHE A 71 7.74 20.92 4.80
C PHE A 71 7.97 19.44 4.50
N PRO A 72 8.47 19.09 3.31
CA PRO A 72 8.94 17.73 3.03
C PRO A 72 10.15 17.36 3.92
N PRO A 73 10.44 16.08 4.15
CA PRO A 73 9.71 14.87 3.71
C PRO A 73 8.48 14.53 4.58
N PRO A 74 7.60 13.62 4.12
CA PRO A 74 6.47 13.09 4.90
C PRO A 74 6.91 12.44 6.22
N LYS A 75 6.02 12.41 7.21
CA LYS A 75 6.27 11.78 8.51
C LYS A 75 5.42 10.51 8.68
N ILE A 76 6.04 9.38 9.02
CA ILE A 76 5.33 8.14 9.36
C ILE A 76 4.64 8.32 10.70
N HIS A 77 3.31 8.30 10.68
CA HIS A 77 2.45 8.40 11.85
C HIS A 77 2.19 7.02 12.49
N ALA A 78 1.90 6.03 11.65
CA ALA A 78 1.69 4.64 12.06
C ALA A 78 2.24 3.70 10.99
N TRP A 79 2.76 2.54 11.38
CA TRP A 79 3.28 1.55 10.44
C TRP A 79 3.17 0.15 11.04
N ARG A 80 2.17 -0.64 10.65
CA ARG A 80 1.85 -1.91 11.34
C ARG A 80 1.52 -3.03 10.36
N ASN A 81 1.72 -4.26 10.83
CA ASN A 81 1.21 -5.49 10.21
C ASN A 81 0.19 -6.10 11.16
N LEU A 82 -1.00 -6.39 10.65
CA LEU A 82 -2.16 -6.90 11.37
C LEU A 82 -2.58 -8.25 10.79
N SER A 83 -2.82 -9.21 11.69
CA SER A 83 -3.60 -10.40 11.36
C SER A 83 -5.04 -10.13 11.73
N VAL A 84 -5.90 -9.97 10.73
CA VAL A 84 -7.32 -9.70 10.91
C VAL A 84 -8.03 -11.00 11.27
N SER A 85 -8.27 -11.20 12.56
CA SER A 85 -9.00 -12.36 13.07
C SER A 85 -10.50 -12.23 12.76
N MET A 86 -11.01 -13.08 11.88
CA MET A 86 -12.43 -13.11 11.52
C MET A 86 -13.21 -14.02 12.47
N THR A 87 -13.94 -13.43 13.41
CA THR A 87 -14.81 -14.17 14.35
C THR A 87 -16.22 -14.33 13.78
N PRO A 88 -16.84 -15.52 13.87
CA PRO A 88 -18.22 -15.71 13.39
C PRO A 88 -19.21 -14.82 14.15
N VAL A 89 -20.06 -14.06 13.43
CA VAL A 89 -21.08 -13.18 14.05
C VAL A 89 -22.04 -13.94 14.96
N ASN A 90 -22.36 -15.20 14.62
CA ASN A 90 -23.30 -16.03 15.37
C ASN A 90 -22.82 -16.43 16.78
N LEU A 91 -21.52 -16.28 17.10
CA LEU A 91 -21.00 -16.52 18.45
C LEU A 91 -21.13 -15.30 19.38
N VAL A 92 -21.41 -14.11 18.85
CA VAL A 92 -21.57 -12.88 19.64
C VAL A 92 -22.99 -12.76 20.21
N ILE A 93 -23.96 -13.50 19.65
CA ILE A 93 -25.39 -13.44 20.03
C ILE A 93 -25.77 -14.52 21.06
N GLN A 94 -24.91 -15.51 21.35
CA GLN A 94 -25.20 -16.50 22.37
C GLN A 94 -24.54 -16.13 23.71
N ASP A 95 -25.41 -15.84 24.67
CA ASP A 95 -25.10 -15.51 26.06
C ASP A 95 -23.99 -16.35 26.68
N ALA A 96 -23.23 -15.68 27.55
CA ALA A 96 -22.21 -16.21 28.43
C ALA A 96 -22.67 -17.47 29.19
N LYS A 97 -22.41 -18.65 28.63
CA LYS A 97 -22.27 -19.90 29.39
C LYS A 97 -21.10 -20.71 28.84
N GLU A 98 -20.05 -20.68 29.66
CA GLU A 98 -18.88 -21.57 29.70
C GLU A 98 -18.89 -22.73 28.72
N GLN A 99 -18.19 -22.58 27.60
CA GLN A 99 -17.59 -23.70 26.88
C GLN A 99 -16.18 -23.32 26.42
N GLN A 100 -15.26 -24.28 26.59
CA GLN A 100 -13.84 -24.20 26.28
C GLN A 100 -13.55 -23.54 24.92
N PRO A 101 -12.42 -22.83 24.74
CA PRO A 101 -12.09 -22.18 23.48
C PRO A 101 -11.81 -23.26 22.42
N LEU A 102 -12.87 -23.73 21.76
CA LEU A 102 -12.77 -24.30 20.43
C LEU A 102 -12.05 -23.25 19.60
N GLN A 103 -10.90 -23.60 19.03
CA GLN A 103 -10.22 -22.77 18.03
C GLN A 103 -11.26 -22.42 16.97
N ALA A 104 -11.82 -21.21 17.06
CA ALA A 104 -12.83 -20.76 16.13
C ALA A 104 -12.16 -20.75 14.76
N ASN A 105 -12.56 -21.68 13.89
CA ASN A 105 -12.13 -21.63 12.51
C ASN A 105 -12.53 -20.26 11.97
N GLU A 106 -11.57 -19.53 11.40
CA GLU A 106 -11.80 -18.19 10.83
C GLU A 106 -13.02 -18.21 9.91
N ALA A 107 -13.98 -17.33 10.19
CA ALA A 107 -15.22 -17.25 9.45
C ALA A 107 -15.07 -16.27 8.27
N PHE A 108 -15.00 -16.81 7.06
CA PHE A 108 -14.87 -16.02 5.82
C PHE A 108 -16.21 -15.80 5.12
N ASP A 109 -17.33 -15.92 5.83
CA ASP A 109 -18.64 -15.56 5.27
C ASP A 109 -18.80 -14.03 5.22
N PRO A 110 -19.65 -13.52 4.31
CA PRO A 110 -19.83 -12.07 4.15
C PRO A 110 -20.21 -11.33 5.43
N ALA A 111 -21.06 -11.91 6.29
CA ALA A 111 -21.54 -11.22 7.48
C ALA A 111 -20.40 -11.02 8.50
N SER A 112 -19.62 -12.08 8.76
CA SER A 112 -18.44 -12.01 9.64
C SER A 112 -17.39 -11.05 9.10
N MET A 113 -17.10 -11.12 7.80
CA MET A 113 -16.13 -10.22 7.18
C MET A 113 -16.60 -8.75 7.18
N SER A 114 -17.89 -8.48 6.99
CA SER A 114 -18.44 -7.14 7.09
C SER A 114 -18.34 -6.56 8.50
N ALA A 115 -18.67 -7.34 9.53
CA ALA A 115 -18.54 -6.91 10.92
C ALA A 115 -17.08 -6.60 11.28
N THR A 116 -16.16 -7.51 10.93
CA THR A 116 -14.73 -7.31 11.19
C THR A 116 -14.15 -6.14 10.39
N ALA A 117 -14.52 -5.97 9.11
CA ALA A 117 -14.09 -4.84 8.29
C ALA A 117 -14.57 -3.50 8.87
N TYR A 118 -15.82 -3.45 9.34
CA TYR A 118 -16.39 -2.25 9.95
C TYR A 118 -15.63 -1.86 11.21
N ASN A 119 -15.41 -2.80 12.13
CA ASN A 119 -14.67 -2.54 13.37
C ASN A 119 -13.23 -2.13 13.06
N LEU A 120 -12.53 -2.85 12.17
CA LEU A 120 -11.18 -2.50 11.73
C LEU A 120 -11.10 -1.07 11.18
N LEU A 121 -12.07 -0.66 10.36
CA LEU A 121 -12.12 0.70 9.83
C LEU A 121 -12.38 1.73 10.93
N ARG A 122 -13.38 1.50 11.78
CA ARG A 122 -13.83 2.49 12.77
C ARG A 122 -12.88 2.66 13.95
N GLU A 123 -12.28 1.57 14.40
CA GLU A 123 -11.51 1.53 15.65
C GLU A 123 -10.02 1.74 15.38
N GLU A 124 -9.50 1.26 14.25
CA GLU A 124 -8.07 1.32 13.93
C GLU A 124 -7.76 2.25 12.75
N LEU A 125 -8.26 1.93 11.56
CA LEU A 125 -7.75 2.55 10.32
C LEU A 125 -8.21 4.00 10.12
N LEU A 126 -9.43 4.35 10.54
CA LEU A 126 -9.96 5.72 10.45
C LEU A 126 -9.83 6.51 11.75
N HIS A 127 -9.22 5.93 12.79
CA HIS A 127 -9.05 6.57 14.10
C HIS A 127 -8.38 7.95 13.97
N ASP A 128 -7.30 7.99 13.21
CA ASP A 128 -6.51 9.21 12.96
C ASP A 128 -7.11 10.11 11.87
N LYS A 129 -8.33 9.84 11.39
CA LYS A 129 -9.04 10.66 10.39
C LYS A 129 -8.20 10.94 9.13
N PRO A 130 -7.74 9.89 8.41
CA PRO A 130 -6.98 10.09 7.19
C PRO A 130 -7.80 10.87 6.15
N THR A 131 -7.16 11.80 5.46
CA THR A 131 -7.76 12.53 4.33
C THR A 131 -7.88 11.66 3.07
N HIS A 132 -6.96 10.70 2.93
CA HIS A 132 -6.91 9.78 1.79
C HIS A 132 -6.66 8.36 2.30
N VAL A 133 -7.38 7.40 1.75
CA VAL A 133 -7.17 5.96 1.97
C VAL A 133 -6.76 5.35 0.63
N ILE A 134 -5.52 4.90 0.56
CA ILE A 134 -4.92 4.26 -0.60
C ILE A 134 -4.96 2.76 -0.39
N ILE A 135 -5.60 2.02 -1.30
CA ILE A 135 -5.76 0.57 -1.19
C ILE A 135 -5.09 -0.09 -2.40
N GLU A 136 -4.17 -1.02 -2.17
CA GLU A 136 -3.62 -1.83 -3.25
C GLU A 136 -4.70 -2.81 -3.78
N GLN A 137 -4.91 -2.84 -5.10
CA GLN A 137 -5.86 -3.77 -5.70
C GLN A 137 -5.31 -5.19 -5.70
N GLN A 138 -6.04 -6.13 -5.10
CA GLN A 138 -5.66 -7.53 -5.16
C GLN A 138 -5.80 -8.08 -6.60
N ARG A 139 -4.73 -8.71 -7.11
CA ARG A 139 -4.74 -9.28 -8.47
C ARG A 139 -5.50 -10.60 -8.50
N PHE A 140 -6.38 -10.76 -9.49
CA PHE A 140 -6.93 -12.06 -9.84
C PHE A 140 -5.83 -13.01 -10.31
N ARG A 141 -5.83 -14.24 -9.80
CA ARG A 141 -4.90 -15.31 -10.20
C ARG A 141 -5.71 -16.51 -10.64
N SER A 142 -5.70 -16.82 -11.94
CA SER A 142 -6.43 -17.94 -12.54
C SER A 142 -5.58 -19.21 -12.76
N MET A 143 -4.25 -19.07 -12.81
CA MET A 143 -3.30 -20.18 -13.01
C MET A 143 -2.52 -20.51 -11.73
N GLY A 144 -3.22 -20.98 -10.70
CA GLY A 144 -2.62 -21.33 -9.42
C GLY A 144 -3.32 -22.52 -8.75
N ALA A 145 -2.72 -23.05 -7.69
CA ALA A 145 -3.35 -24.08 -6.88
C ALA A 145 -4.67 -23.57 -6.28
N ARG A 146 -5.65 -24.47 -6.08
CA ARG A 146 -7.00 -24.15 -5.59
C ARG A 146 -7.02 -23.27 -4.33
N HIS A 147 -6.10 -23.52 -3.39
CA HIS A 147 -5.97 -22.72 -2.17
C HIS A 147 -5.61 -21.26 -2.44
N ILE A 148 -4.82 -20.97 -3.49
CA ILE A 148 -4.45 -19.61 -3.89
C ILE A 148 -5.67 -18.87 -4.43
N PHE A 149 -6.48 -19.57 -5.23
CA PHE A 149 -7.71 -19.01 -5.79
C PHE A 149 -8.72 -18.68 -4.70
N GLU A 150 -8.95 -19.60 -3.77
CA GLU A 150 -9.83 -19.40 -2.62
C GLU A 150 -9.36 -18.22 -1.75
N TRP A 151 -8.07 -18.15 -1.43
CA TRP A 151 -7.51 -17.02 -0.70
C TRP A 151 -7.67 -15.69 -1.45
N THR A 152 -7.44 -15.70 -2.77
CA THR A 152 -7.63 -14.50 -3.62
C THR A 152 -9.08 -14.02 -3.57
N ILE A 153 -10.05 -14.94 -3.63
CA ILE A 153 -11.47 -14.58 -3.52
C ILE A 153 -11.76 -13.94 -2.16
N ARG A 154 -11.24 -14.51 -1.06
CA ARG A 154 -11.46 -13.98 0.28
C ARG A 154 -10.88 -12.56 0.41
N VAL A 155 -9.65 -12.33 -0.05
CA VAL A 155 -9.04 -10.99 -0.01
C VAL A 155 -9.82 -10.01 -0.89
N ASN A 156 -10.22 -10.40 -2.10
CA ASN A 156 -11.04 -9.54 -2.98
C ASN A 156 -12.40 -9.20 -2.36
N MET A 157 -13.02 -10.16 -1.67
CA MET A 157 -14.27 -9.93 -0.94
C MET A 157 -14.06 -8.95 0.21
N PHE A 158 -12.97 -9.08 0.96
CA PHE A 158 -12.61 -8.14 2.02
C PHE A 158 -12.36 -6.73 1.47
N GLU A 159 -11.59 -6.62 0.37
CA GLU A 159 -11.33 -5.36 -0.35
C GLU A 159 -12.65 -4.68 -0.75
N ALA A 160 -13.56 -5.43 -1.38
CA ALA A 160 -14.86 -4.92 -1.81
C ALA A 160 -15.72 -4.45 -0.63
N ILE A 161 -15.70 -5.18 0.49
CA ILE A 161 -16.39 -4.79 1.73
C ILE A 161 -15.79 -3.49 2.29
N LEU A 162 -14.46 -3.35 2.37
CA LEU A 162 -13.81 -2.12 2.83
C LEU A 162 -14.20 -0.93 1.97
N HIS A 163 -14.17 -1.08 0.63
CA HIS A 163 -14.62 -0.06 -0.30
C HIS A 163 -16.09 0.32 -0.09
N GLY A 164 -16.97 -0.68 0.11
CA GLY A 164 -18.38 -0.46 0.41
C GLY A 164 -18.59 0.34 1.69
N ILE A 165 -17.93 -0.05 2.78
CA ILE A 165 -18.04 0.65 4.08
C ILE A 165 -17.48 2.07 3.98
N LEU A 166 -16.32 2.28 3.36
CA LEU A 166 -15.75 3.62 3.17
C LEU A 166 -16.67 4.52 2.34
N CYS A 167 -17.32 3.98 1.30
CA CYS A 167 -18.33 4.69 0.52
C CYS A 167 -19.52 5.12 1.40
N THR A 168 -20.06 4.19 2.21
CA THR A 168 -21.16 4.46 3.14
C THR A 168 -20.77 5.50 4.19
N LEU A 169 -19.63 5.35 4.87
CA LEU A 169 -19.17 6.30 5.89
C LEU A 169 -18.96 7.71 5.31
N LYS A 170 -18.57 7.81 4.03
CA LYS A 170 -18.48 9.08 3.32
C LYS A 170 -19.84 9.68 3.00
N ALA A 171 -20.77 8.88 2.47
CA ALA A 171 -22.12 9.33 2.16
C ALA A 171 -22.89 9.79 3.40
N GLU A 172 -22.65 9.15 4.54
CA GLU A 172 -23.25 9.49 5.84
C GLU A 172 -22.54 10.67 6.55
N GLY A 173 -21.46 11.20 6.00
CA GLY A 173 -20.71 12.31 6.58
C GLY A 173 -19.89 11.95 7.84
N ILE A 174 -19.72 10.66 8.12
CA ILE A 174 -18.90 10.15 9.23
C ILE A 174 -17.41 10.33 8.92
N TRP A 175 -17.03 10.21 7.65
CA TRP A 175 -15.66 10.38 7.17
C TRP A 175 -15.62 11.08 5.81
N ASN A 176 -14.96 12.24 5.71
CA ASN A 176 -14.99 13.06 4.49
C ASN A 176 -13.78 12.88 3.56
N GLY A 177 -13.01 11.80 3.72
CA GLY A 177 -11.82 11.58 2.90
C GLY A 177 -12.11 10.98 1.52
N THR A 178 -11.04 10.60 0.82
CA THR A 178 -11.11 10.00 -0.51
C THR A 178 -10.43 8.64 -0.55
N VAL A 179 -11.04 7.68 -1.23
CA VAL A 179 -10.46 6.35 -1.44
C VAL A 179 -9.83 6.30 -2.83
N VAL A 180 -8.59 5.81 -2.91
CA VAL A 180 -7.85 5.64 -4.16
C VAL A 180 -7.36 4.20 -4.27
N SER A 181 -7.72 3.53 -5.35
CA SER A 181 -7.18 2.19 -5.63
C SER A 181 -5.90 2.27 -6.44
N VAL A 182 -4.86 1.56 -6.01
CA VAL A 182 -3.56 1.52 -6.69
C VAL A 182 -3.34 0.16 -7.33
N ALA A 183 -2.95 0.17 -8.59
CA ALA A 183 -2.61 -1.07 -9.29
C ALA A 183 -1.21 -1.56 -8.84
N PRO A 184 -1.05 -2.83 -8.41
CA PRO A 184 0.22 -3.32 -7.87
C PRO A 184 1.37 -3.33 -8.88
N SER A 185 1.07 -3.17 -10.18
CA SER A 185 2.10 -3.12 -11.24
C SER A 185 2.79 -1.77 -11.35
N ARG A 186 2.39 -0.76 -10.55
CA ARG A 186 2.91 0.61 -10.66
C ARG A 186 4.00 0.92 -9.63
N VAL A 187 3.78 0.57 -8.37
CA VAL A 187 4.65 0.95 -7.24
C VAL A 187 6.06 0.37 -7.38
N GLY A 188 6.17 -0.95 -7.62
CA GLY A 188 7.47 -1.62 -7.74
C GLY A 188 8.37 -1.02 -8.83
N PRO A 189 7.91 -0.96 -10.10
CA PRO A 189 8.70 -0.34 -11.17
C PRO A 189 8.98 1.14 -10.96
N PHE A 190 8.11 1.87 -10.25
CA PHE A 190 8.31 3.30 -9.99
C PHE A 190 9.55 3.56 -9.14
N TRP A 191 9.76 2.74 -8.11
CA TRP A 191 10.92 2.87 -7.22
C TRP A 191 12.16 2.14 -7.72
N LEU A 192 12.00 0.95 -8.29
CA LEU A 192 13.10 0.06 -8.60
C LEU A 192 13.53 0.09 -10.08
N GLY A 193 12.81 0.82 -10.92
CA GLY A 193 12.94 0.75 -12.37
C GLY A 193 12.39 -0.55 -12.96
N GLN A 194 12.40 -0.65 -14.29
CA GLN A 194 12.02 -1.89 -14.98
C GLN A 194 13.19 -2.88 -14.96
N ASP A 195 12.94 -4.09 -14.44
CA ASP A 195 13.91 -5.16 -14.43
C ASP A 195 13.95 -5.80 -15.84
N ASN A 196 14.93 -5.41 -16.66
CA ASN A 196 15.12 -5.93 -18.02
C ASN A 196 15.76 -7.34 -18.04
N ASP A 197 15.98 -7.93 -16.87
CA ASP A 197 16.75 -9.15 -16.69
C ASP A 197 15.90 -10.40 -16.96
N LYS A 198 16.24 -11.16 -18.01
CA LYS A 198 15.48 -12.32 -18.54
C LYS A 198 15.56 -13.60 -17.67
N ARG A 199 15.86 -13.48 -16.37
CA ARG A 199 15.99 -14.63 -15.46
C ARG A 199 14.61 -15.17 -15.05
N SER A 200 14.59 -16.39 -14.47
CA SER A 200 13.34 -17.09 -14.11
C SER A 200 12.43 -16.26 -13.18
N ILE A 201 11.12 -16.30 -13.43
CA ILE A 201 10.09 -15.49 -12.74
C ILE A 201 10.17 -15.60 -11.21
N LYS A 202 10.42 -16.81 -10.68
CA LYS A 202 10.56 -17.03 -9.22
C LYS A 202 11.74 -16.28 -8.61
N SER A 203 12.88 -16.25 -9.31
CA SER A 203 14.07 -15.53 -8.85
C SER A 203 13.90 -14.01 -8.91
N VAL A 204 13.12 -13.51 -9.88
CA VAL A 204 12.81 -12.09 -10.03
C VAL A 204 11.89 -11.61 -8.92
N GLY A 205 10.84 -12.38 -8.58
CA GLY A 205 9.93 -12.04 -7.48
C GLY A 205 10.65 -11.90 -6.13
N PHE A 206 11.46 -12.90 -5.75
CA PHE A 206 12.22 -12.86 -4.50
C PHE A 206 13.21 -11.68 -4.45
N ARG A 207 13.90 -11.41 -5.58
CA ARG A 207 14.84 -10.31 -5.69
C ARG A 207 14.15 -8.96 -5.54
N ASN A 208 12.99 -8.78 -6.16
CA ASN A 208 12.22 -7.54 -6.05
C ASN A 208 11.75 -7.29 -4.62
N LYS A 209 11.23 -8.32 -3.93
CA LYS A 209 10.90 -8.23 -2.50
C LYS A 209 12.10 -7.72 -1.68
N ARG A 210 13.26 -8.34 -1.88
CA ARG A 210 14.49 -7.93 -1.20
C ARG A 210 14.90 -6.50 -1.54
N ARG A 211 14.86 -6.10 -2.81
CA ARG A 211 15.19 -4.74 -3.26
C ARG A 211 14.27 -3.68 -2.65
N LYS A 212 12.98 -3.98 -2.47
CA LYS A 212 12.03 -3.08 -1.78
C LYS A 212 12.41 -2.89 -0.32
N ILE A 213 12.66 -3.99 0.40
CA ILE A 213 13.08 -3.93 1.81
C ILE A 213 14.41 -3.18 1.94
N ASP A 214 15.38 -3.44 1.06
CA ASP A 214 16.68 -2.77 1.05
C ASP A 214 16.55 -1.26 0.75
N LEU A 215 15.61 -0.87 -0.13
CA LEU A 215 15.31 0.54 -0.40
C LEU A 215 14.74 1.24 0.83
N VAL A 216 13.70 0.66 1.46
CA VAL A 216 13.11 1.21 2.69
C VAL A 216 14.17 1.32 3.78
N ARG A 217 15.03 0.31 3.92
CA ARG A 217 16.16 0.34 4.86
C ARG A 217 17.05 1.56 4.62
N SER A 218 17.46 1.78 3.38
CA SER A 218 18.33 2.91 3.03
C SER A 218 17.70 4.26 3.38
N TRP A 219 16.37 4.37 3.33
CA TRP A 219 15.67 5.59 3.75
C TRP A 219 15.57 5.74 5.26
N LEU A 220 15.57 4.64 6.01
CA LEU A 220 15.57 4.67 7.47
C LEU A 220 16.97 4.93 8.07
N GLU A 221 18.04 4.57 7.36
CA GLU A 221 19.44 4.75 7.82
C GLU A 221 19.99 6.15 7.59
N ASN A 222 19.58 6.81 6.50
CA ASN A 222 20.18 8.07 6.08
C ASN A 222 19.47 9.28 6.72
N ASP A 223 20.22 10.19 7.34
CA ASP A 223 19.71 11.49 7.86
C ASP A 223 19.14 12.44 6.78
N ASN A 224 19.26 12.07 5.50
CA ASN A 224 18.65 12.75 4.36
C ASN A 224 17.38 12.02 3.86
N SER A 225 16.64 11.41 4.79
CA SER A 225 15.63 10.40 4.53
C SER A 225 14.47 10.91 3.67
N ALA A 226 13.99 10.04 2.77
CA ALA A 226 12.74 10.26 2.03
C ALA A 226 11.50 10.35 2.94
N VAL A 227 11.65 10.02 4.23
CA VAL A 227 10.57 9.98 5.23
C VAL A 227 11.11 10.22 6.65
N LYS A 228 10.34 10.92 7.50
CA LYS A 228 10.64 11.12 8.93
C LYS A 228 9.87 10.14 9.80
N LEU A 229 10.43 9.75 10.95
CA LEU A 229 9.73 8.91 11.93
C LEU A 229 8.95 9.79 12.91
N GLY A 230 7.67 9.47 13.13
CA GLY A 230 6.75 10.43 13.73
C GLY A 230 6.53 10.34 15.23
N ASN A 231 6.85 9.21 15.84
CA ASN A 231 6.66 8.93 17.27
C ASN A 231 7.53 7.72 17.70
N SER A 232 7.53 7.42 19.00
CA SER A 232 8.28 6.30 19.60
C SER A 232 7.85 4.93 19.09
N GLU A 233 6.56 4.70 18.86
CA GLU A 233 6.06 3.42 18.34
C GLU A 233 6.64 3.12 16.96
N VAL A 234 6.60 4.10 16.07
CA VAL A 234 7.19 4.01 14.73
C VAL A 234 8.70 3.83 14.79
N LEU A 235 9.39 4.50 15.72
CA LEU A 235 10.83 4.31 15.95
C LEU A 235 11.14 2.86 16.33
N GLU A 236 10.39 2.26 17.25
CA GLU A 236 10.57 0.85 17.63
C GLU A 236 10.35 -0.09 16.44
N ILE A 237 9.34 0.17 15.62
CA ILE A 237 9.05 -0.65 14.44
C ILE A 237 10.16 -0.50 13.40
N ALA A 238 10.63 0.73 13.16
CA ALA A 238 11.78 0.98 12.29
C ALA A 238 13.02 0.24 12.80
N GLU A 239 13.36 0.32 14.09
CA GLU A 239 14.48 -0.43 14.65
C GLU A 239 14.35 -1.95 14.47
N ARG A 240 13.16 -2.51 14.70
CA ARG A 240 12.90 -3.95 14.47
C ARG A 240 13.04 -4.31 13.00
N PHE A 241 12.55 -3.45 12.09
CA PHE A 241 12.70 -3.59 10.65
C PHE A 241 14.19 -3.61 10.24
N MET A 242 14.99 -2.72 10.82
CA MET A 242 16.44 -2.66 10.61
C MET A 242 17.17 -3.92 11.11
N LYS A 243 16.91 -4.31 12.37
CA LYS A 243 17.57 -5.45 13.05
C LYS A 243 17.26 -6.80 12.37
N SER A 244 16.01 -7.01 11.95
CA SER A 244 15.57 -8.26 11.32
C SER A 244 16.20 -8.50 9.95
N SER A 245 16.71 -7.45 9.30
CA SER A 245 17.50 -7.58 8.09
C SER A 245 18.98 -7.86 8.35
N THR A 246 19.61 -7.11 9.27
CA THR A 246 21.07 -7.18 9.51
C THR A 246 21.50 -8.50 10.13
N ALA A 247 20.63 -9.15 10.92
CA ALA A 247 20.84 -10.49 11.46
C ALA A 247 21.12 -11.57 10.38
N ARG A 248 20.81 -11.28 9.10
CA ARG A 248 21.13 -12.16 7.96
C ARG A 248 22.53 -11.95 7.36
N SER A 249 23.20 -10.83 7.65
CA SER A 249 24.55 -10.54 7.13
C SER A 249 25.66 -11.24 7.93
N ASN A 250 25.44 -11.47 9.23
CA ASN A 250 26.47 -11.98 10.15
C ASN A 250 26.31 -13.45 10.56
N LYS A 251 25.25 -14.15 10.14
CA LYS A 251 25.07 -15.58 10.47
C LYS A 251 25.89 -16.45 9.51
N SER A 252 26.97 -17.05 10.04
CA SER A 252 27.74 -18.09 9.35
C SER A 252 26.84 -19.28 9.00
N LYS A 253 27.21 -19.99 7.92
CA LYS A 253 26.57 -21.18 7.33
C LYS A 253 26.35 -22.39 8.27
N THR A 254 26.57 -22.26 9.58
CA THR A 254 26.71 -23.39 10.51
C THR A 254 25.48 -23.68 11.37
N ASP A 255 24.53 -22.76 11.49
CA ASP A 255 23.27 -23.06 12.17
C ASP A 255 22.20 -23.49 11.17
N ARG A 256 21.67 -24.70 11.38
CA ARG A 256 20.50 -25.23 10.69
C ARG A 256 19.27 -24.44 11.13
N ASP A 257 19.09 -23.27 10.55
CA ASP A 257 17.90 -22.45 10.71
C ASP A 257 16.79 -23.05 9.84
N ASP A 258 15.68 -23.44 10.47
CA ASP A 258 14.50 -23.94 9.78
C ASP A 258 14.02 -22.83 8.83
N GLY A 259 14.27 -22.98 7.52
CA GLY A 259 14.02 -21.96 6.49
C GLY A 259 12.59 -21.38 6.44
N LYS A 260 11.67 -21.95 7.21
CA LYS A 260 10.32 -21.45 7.48
C LYS A 260 10.34 -20.11 8.23
N ASP A 261 11.18 -19.94 9.26
CA ASP A 261 11.21 -18.70 10.06
C ASP A 261 11.80 -17.52 9.28
N ILE A 262 12.84 -17.78 8.49
CA ILE A 262 13.42 -16.80 7.57
C ILE A 262 12.37 -16.32 6.55
N SER A 263 11.59 -17.25 5.99
CA SER A 263 10.57 -16.92 4.98
C SER A 263 9.43 -16.08 5.57
N SER A 264 9.00 -16.39 6.80
CA SER A 264 7.91 -15.67 7.47
C SER A 264 8.30 -14.24 7.85
N ASN A 265 9.52 -14.05 8.36
CA ASN A 265 10.04 -12.71 8.67
C ASN A 265 10.26 -11.90 7.40
N LEU A 266 10.74 -12.51 6.31
CA LEU A 266 10.86 -11.81 5.03
C LEU A 266 9.49 -11.35 4.51
N ALA A 267 8.44 -12.18 4.65
CA ALA A 267 7.10 -11.83 4.23
C ALA A 267 6.56 -10.61 5.01
N LYS A 268 6.67 -10.62 6.35
CA LYS A 268 6.22 -9.50 7.18
C LYS A 268 6.92 -8.17 6.83
N LEU A 269 8.24 -8.22 6.57
CA LEU A 269 9.00 -7.04 6.16
C LEU A 269 8.61 -6.55 4.76
N ASP A 270 8.27 -7.47 3.85
CA ASP A 270 7.79 -7.14 2.51
C ASP A 270 6.44 -6.43 2.59
N ASP A 271 5.47 -6.94 3.36
CA ASP A 271 4.14 -6.31 3.54
C ASP A 271 4.26 -4.90 4.14
N LEU A 272 5.14 -4.73 5.15
CA LEU A 272 5.45 -3.41 5.72
C LEU A 272 6.11 -2.48 4.69
N SER A 273 7.03 -3.01 3.88
CA SER A 273 7.67 -2.23 2.81
C SER A 273 6.65 -1.80 1.76
N ASP A 274 5.73 -2.67 1.39
CA ASP A 274 4.75 -2.43 0.34
C ASP A 274 3.74 -1.35 0.75
N SER A 275 3.22 -1.42 1.97
CA SER A 275 2.34 -0.36 2.50
C SER A 275 3.02 1.02 2.55
N LEU A 276 4.29 1.12 2.96
CA LEU A 276 5.05 2.37 2.99
C LEU A 276 5.38 2.87 1.57
N LEU A 277 5.93 2.01 0.71
CA LEU A 277 6.33 2.35 -0.66
C LEU A 277 5.13 2.78 -1.51
N GLN A 278 3.97 2.17 -1.31
CA GLN A 278 2.73 2.58 -1.97
C GLN A 278 2.32 4.00 -1.55
N GLY A 279 2.32 4.30 -0.25
CA GLY A 279 1.96 5.62 0.26
C GLY A 279 2.89 6.71 -0.27
N LEU A 280 4.21 6.47 -0.22
CA LEU A 280 5.20 7.39 -0.75
C LEU A 280 5.10 7.54 -2.28
N ALA A 281 4.79 6.46 -3.01
CA ALA A 281 4.65 6.52 -4.46
C ALA A 281 3.47 7.42 -4.84
N TRP A 282 2.34 7.25 -4.15
CA TRP A 282 1.17 8.10 -4.36
C TRP A 282 1.49 9.57 -4.07
N ILE A 283 2.18 9.88 -2.97
CA ILE A 283 2.61 11.25 -2.64
C ILE A 283 3.45 11.85 -3.78
N GLN A 284 4.43 11.09 -4.28
CA GLN A 284 5.28 11.55 -5.39
C GLN A 284 4.50 11.69 -6.70
N TRP A 285 3.52 10.82 -6.97
CA TRP A 285 2.65 10.94 -8.14
C TRP A 285 1.81 12.20 -8.08
N GLU A 286 1.20 12.51 -6.93
CA GLU A 286 0.45 13.76 -6.74
C GLU A 286 1.36 14.98 -6.91
N GLU A 287 2.59 14.93 -6.38
CA GLU A 287 3.53 16.03 -6.59
C GLU A 287 3.94 16.19 -8.05
N ASN A 288 4.18 15.10 -8.77
CA ASN A 288 4.46 15.14 -10.20
C ASN A 288 3.28 15.74 -10.98
N LYS A 289 2.03 15.46 -10.60
CA LYS A 289 0.85 16.10 -11.21
C LYS A 289 0.82 17.61 -10.93
N ARG A 290 1.20 18.06 -9.73
CA ARG A 290 1.31 19.50 -9.41
C ARG A 290 2.43 20.18 -10.20
N ILE A 291 3.58 19.53 -10.35
CA ILE A 291 4.68 20.01 -11.20
C ILE A 291 4.20 20.14 -12.65
N ALA A 292 3.51 19.13 -13.17
CA ALA A 292 2.95 19.16 -14.52
C ALA A 292 1.93 20.30 -14.72
N LEU A 293 1.11 20.61 -13.71
CA LEU A 293 0.20 21.76 -13.74
C LEU A 293 0.91 23.10 -13.73
N ARG A 294 1.97 23.25 -12.93
CA ARG A 294 2.69 24.53 -12.76
C ARG A 294 3.67 24.82 -13.90
N HIS A 295 4.35 23.80 -14.40
CA HIS A 295 5.50 23.94 -15.30
C HIS A 295 5.29 23.26 -16.66
N GLY A 296 4.13 22.64 -16.89
CA GLY A 296 3.85 21.83 -18.08
C GLY A 296 4.28 20.38 -17.89
N VAL A 297 3.68 19.48 -18.67
CA VAL A 297 3.93 18.03 -18.58
C VAL A 297 5.36 17.66 -19.00
N GLU A 298 6.03 18.51 -19.77
CA GLU A 298 7.41 18.37 -20.21
C GLU A 298 8.41 18.41 -19.04
N ALA A 299 8.10 19.13 -17.95
CA ALA A 299 8.95 19.17 -16.76
C ALA A 299 9.15 17.78 -16.12
N LEU A 300 8.22 16.86 -16.38
CA LEU A 300 8.33 15.47 -15.94
C LEU A 300 9.25 14.62 -16.82
N LEU A 301 9.80 15.15 -17.92
CA LEU A 301 10.74 14.42 -18.76
C LEU A 301 12.20 14.70 -18.40
N GLU A 302 12.46 15.81 -17.69
CA GLU A 302 13.80 16.28 -17.30
C GLU A 302 14.19 15.82 -15.89
N SER A 303 13.23 15.29 -15.12
CA SER A 303 13.37 14.81 -13.74
C SER A 303 13.70 13.31 -13.62
#